data_AF-Q74CD4-F1
#
_entry.id   AF-Q74CD4-F1
#
_cell.length_a   1.000
_cell.length_b   1.000
_cell.length_c   1.000
_cell.angle_alpha   90.00
_cell.angle_beta   90.00
_cell.angle_gamma   90.00
#
_symmetry.space_group_name_H-M   'P 1'
#
loop_
_entity.id
_entity.type
_entity.pdbx_description
1 polymer ?
#
loop_
_entity_poly.entity_id
_entity_poly.type
_entity_poly.pdbx_seq_one_letter_code
_entity_poly.pdbx_strand_id
1 'polypeptide(L)'
;MKRVVKGAVVGLGLCVLALPADAAGQADRGRELFGSTQLGTSGKSCSSCHPGGKKLEWAGSSYDDAKLAAIVNRCIEKALKGKPLDPGGEDMKALMQHIRSFGNPGG
;
A
#
# COMPACT_ATOMS: atom_id res chain seq x y z
N MET A 1 4.14 67.05 11.39
CA MET A 1 3.37 66.64 12.60
C MET A 1 2.16 65.84 12.15
N LYS A 2 1.90 64.69 12.80
CA LYS A 2 0.64 63.89 12.79
C LYS A 2 0.39 63.05 11.52
N ARG A 3 0.01 61.78 11.54
CA ARG A 3 -0.29 60.79 12.60
C ARG A 3 -0.18 59.40 11.94
N VAL A 4 0.39 58.43 12.66
CA VAL A 4 0.34 57.00 12.36
C VAL A 4 -1.11 56.51 12.47
N VAL A 5 -1.61 55.77 11.48
CA VAL A 5 -2.77 54.88 11.65
C VAL A 5 -2.35 53.46 11.28
N LYS A 6 -2.38 52.63 12.32
CA LYS A 6 -2.07 51.20 12.36
C LYS A 6 -3.34 50.47 11.90
N GLY A 7 -3.38 50.04 10.64
CA GLY A 7 -4.49 49.28 10.07
C GLY A 7 -4.15 47.80 9.99
N ALA A 8 -4.56 47.04 11.00
CA ALA A 8 -4.58 45.58 10.96
C ALA A 8 -5.79 45.13 10.14
N VAL A 9 -5.60 44.31 9.10
CA VAL A 9 -6.66 43.47 8.54
C VAL A 9 -6.08 42.12 8.11
N VAL A 10 -6.26 41.15 9.01
CA VAL A 10 -6.72 39.76 8.79
C VAL A 10 -6.20 39.07 7.53
N GLY A 11 -5.13 38.28 7.70
CA GLY A 11 -4.80 37.21 6.77
C GLY A 11 -5.87 36.12 6.84
N LEU A 12 -6.61 35.95 5.75
CA LEU A 12 -7.52 34.82 5.56
C LEU A 12 -6.67 33.57 5.31
N GLY A 13 -6.26 32.91 6.40
CA GLY A 13 -5.57 31.63 6.36
C GLY A 13 -6.50 30.58 5.76
N LEU A 14 -6.28 30.25 4.50
CA LEU A 14 -6.87 29.09 3.85
C LEU A 14 -6.20 27.84 4.45
N CYS A 15 -6.74 27.33 5.55
CA CYS A 15 -6.40 26.01 6.07
C CYS A 15 -6.88 24.98 5.04
N VAL A 16 -6.02 24.65 4.08
CA VAL A 16 -6.17 23.47 3.25
C VAL A 16 -6.06 22.27 4.19
N LEU A 17 -7.20 21.67 4.51
CA LEU A 17 -7.25 20.37 5.16
C LEU A 17 -6.68 19.37 4.15
N ALA A 18 -5.39 19.06 4.29
CA ALA A 18 -4.77 17.96 3.58
C ALA A 18 -5.44 16.66 4.05
N LEU A 19 -6.37 16.16 3.24
CA LEU A 19 -6.91 14.81 3.38
C LEU A 19 -5.74 13.83 3.23
N PRO A 20 -5.68 12.75 4.03
CA PRO A 20 -4.63 11.76 3.92
C PRO A 20 -4.84 10.99 2.59
N ALA A 21 -4.15 11.45 1.54
CA ALA A 21 -4.13 10.81 0.23
C ALA A 21 -3.33 9.48 0.25
N ASP A 22 -2.77 9.07 1.39
CA ASP A 22 -1.89 7.92 1.51
C ASP A 22 -2.68 6.60 1.50
N ALA A 23 -3.78 6.48 2.24
CA ALA A 23 -4.48 5.21 2.40
C ALA A 23 -5.13 4.71 1.09
N ALA A 24 -5.80 5.58 0.34
CA ALA A 24 -6.40 5.22 -0.94
C ALA A 24 -5.33 4.87 -1.99
N GLY A 25 -4.25 5.65 -2.06
CA GLY A 25 -3.14 5.41 -2.97
C GLY A 25 -2.41 4.08 -2.68
N GLN A 26 -2.22 3.74 -1.41
CA GLN A 26 -1.61 2.47 -1.00
C GLN A 26 -2.50 1.26 -1.34
N ALA A 27 -3.82 1.37 -1.18
CA ALA A 27 -4.75 0.30 -1.55
C ALA A 27 -4.75 0.03 -3.07
N ASP A 28 -4.73 1.09 -3.89
CA ASP A 28 -4.60 0.96 -5.34
C ASP A 28 -3.26 0.36 -5.75
N ARG A 29 -2.17 0.81 -5.11
CA ARG A 29 -0.82 0.28 -5.35
C ARG A 29 -0.70 -1.21 -5.01
N GLY A 30 -1.23 -1.64 -3.87
CA GLY A 30 -1.20 -3.04 -3.46
C GLY A 30 -1.93 -3.96 -4.44
N ARG A 31 -3.10 -3.52 -4.93
CA ARG A 31 -3.88 -4.24 -5.94
C ARG A 31 -3.14 -4.31 -7.28
N GLU A 32 -2.50 -3.22 -7.71
CA GLU A 32 -1.69 -3.19 -8.93
C GLU A 32 -0.52 -4.17 -8.86
N LEU A 33 0.25 -4.13 -7.76
CA LEU A 33 1.38 -5.05 -7.53
C LEU A 33 0.94 -6.51 -7.54
N PHE A 34 -0.19 -6.82 -6.87
CA PHE A 34 -0.74 -8.17 -6.81
C PHE A 34 -1.13 -8.71 -8.20
N GLY A 35 -1.60 -7.83 -9.09
CA GLY A 35 -1.95 -8.16 -10.47
C GLY A 35 -0.77 -8.17 -11.44
N SER A 36 0.36 -7.56 -11.08
CA SER A 36 1.46 -7.33 -12.01
C SER A 36 2.31 -8.57 -12.26
N THR A 37 2.63 -8.82 -13.53
CA THR A 37 3.64 -9.80 -13.93
C THR A 37 5.07 -9.25 -13.85
N GLN A 38 5.22 -7.95 -13.58
CA GLN A 38 6.53 -7.27 -13.56
C GLN A 38 7.32 -7.50 -12.27
N LEU A 39 6.71 -8.11 -11.25
CA LEU A 39 7.41 -8.52 -10.03
C LEU A 39 8.44 -9.64 -10.27
N GLY A 40 8.44 -10.27 -11.45
CA GLY A 40 9.42 -11.28 -11.81
C GLY A 40 9.46 -11.55 -13.31
N THR A 41 10.04 -12.69 -13.68
CA THR A 41 10.29 -13.07 -15.08
C THR A 41 9.55 -14.34 -15.50
N SER A 42 8.78 -14.96 -14.59
CA SER A 42 8.01 -16.18 -14.91
C SER A 42 6.75 -15.92 -15.77
N GLY A 43 6.41 -14.65 -16.01
CA GLY A 43 5.17 -14.27 -16.69
C GLY A 43 3.91 -14.49 -15.85
N LYS A 44 4.06 -14.76 -14.54
CA LYS A 44 2.95 -14.90 -13.57
C LYS A 44 2.91 -13.71 -12.62
N SER A 45 1.73 -13.48 -12.05
CA SER A 45 1.47 -12.52 -10.97
C SER A 45 1.00 -13.26 -9.72
N CYS A 46 0.80 -12.56 -8.60
CA CYS A 46 0.14 -13.13 -7.43
C CYS A 46 -1.27 -13.61 -7.77
N SER A 47 -2.03 -12.79 -8.52
CA SER A 47 -3.40 -13.11 -8.97
C SER A 47 -3.50 -14.32 -9.89
N SER A 48 -2.41 -14.69 -10.57
CA SER A 48 -2.37 -15.89 -11.40
C SER A 48 -2.52 -17.18 -10.58
N CYS A 49 -2.01 -17.20 -9.34
CA CYS A 49 -2.11 -18.35 -8.43
C CYS A 49 -3.21 -18.16 -7.37
N HIS A 50 -3.49 -16.91 -6.99
CA HIS A 50 -4.48 -16.52 -5.99
C HIS A 50 -5.58 -15.64 -6.62
N PRO A 51 -6.37 -16.16 -7.57
CA PRO A 51 -7.41 -15.38 -8.23
C PRO A 51 -8.44 -14.91 -7.21
N GLY A 52 -8.64 -13.59 -7.13
CA GLY A 52 -9.51 -12.96 -6.13
C GLY A 52 -9.08 -13.22 -4.67
N GLY A 53 -7.80 -13.49 -4.42
CA GLY A 53 -7.29 -13.74 -3.06
C GLY A 53 -7.56 -15.14 -2.52
N LYS A 54 -8.04 -16.09 -3.35
CA LYS A 54 -8.30 -17.46 -2.90
C LYS A 54 -7.12 -18.07 -2.15
N LYS A 55 -7.40 -18.67 -0.99
CA LYS A 55 -6.44 -19.31 -0.09
C LYS A 55 -5.48 -18.33 0.61
N LEU A 56 -5.74 -17.03 0.57
CA LEU A 56 -4.99 -16.01 1.31
C LEU A 56 -5.76 -15.46 2.52
N GLU A 57 -7.00 -15.88 2.74
CA GLU A 57 -7.89 -15.37 3.78
C GLU A 57 -7.24 -15.50 5.17
N TRP A 58 -6.70 -16.70 5.48
CA TRP A 58 -6.00 -16.93 6.73
C TRP A 58 -4.67 -16.17 6.82
N ALA A 59 -3.92 -16.10 5.72
CA ALA A 59 -2.65 -15.36 5.69
C ALA A 59 -2.85 -13.86 5.94
N GLY A 60 -3.93 -13.28 5.40
CA GLY A 60 -4.31 -11.89 5.59
C GLY A 60 -4.69 -11.56 7.05
N SER A 61 -5.28 -12.51 7.77
CA SER A 61 -5.78 -12.27 9.14
C SER A 61 -4.87 -12.76 10.27
N SER A 62 -3.94 -13.69 10.00
CA SER A 62 -3.23 -14.40 11.08
C SER A 62 -1.73 -14.18 11.12
N TYR A 63 -1.12 -13.57 10.10
CA TYR A 63 0.31 -13.27 10.10
C TYR A 63 0.59 -11.83 10.54
N ASP A 64 1.63 -11.68 11.38
CA ASP A 64 2.30 -10.41 11.60
C ASP A 64 3.02 -9.92 10.34
N ASP A 65 3.38 -8.62 10.32
CA ASP A 65 3.99 -7.98 9.15
C ASP A 65 5.31 -8.62 8.74
N ALA A 66 6.18 -8.99 9.70
CA ALA A 66 7.48 -9.56 9.39
C ALA A 66 7.33 -10.94 8.71
N LYS A 67 6.44 -11.77 9.24
CA LYS A 67 6.13 -13.08 8.67
C LYS A 67 5.46 -12.96 7.31
N LEU A 68 4.50 -12.05 7.16
CA LEU A 68 3.81 -11.83 5.90
C LEU A 68 4.77 -11.32 4.81
N ALA A 69 5.62 -10.33 5.13
CA ALA A 69 6.63 -9.82 4.20
C ALA A 69 7.63 -10.91 3.75
N ALA A 70 8.07 -11.77 4.68
CA ALA A 70 8.95 -12.89 4.35
C ALA A 70 8.30 -13.90 3.40
N ILE A 71 7.01 -14.19 3.59
CA ILE A 71 6.24 -15.08 2.71
C ILE A 71 6.05 -14.45 1.33
N VAL A 72 5.66 -13.16 1.28
CA VAL A 72 5.53 -12.42 0.03
C VAL A 72 6.83 -12.46 -0.78
N ASN A 73 7.96 -12.15 -0.14
CA ASN A 73 9.26 -12.20 -0.81
C ASN A 73 9.66 -13.61 -1.25
N ARG A 74 9.30 -14.65 -0.49
CA ARG A 74 9.50 -16.04 -0.92
C ARG A 74 8.70 -16.35 -2.18
N CYS A 75 7.45 -15.89 -2.28
CA CYS A 75 6.64 -16.05 -3.49
C CYS A 75 7.25 -15.31 -4.69
N ILE A 76 7.68 -14.05 -4.50
CA ILE A 76 8.33 -13.25 -5.54
C ILE A 76 9.59 -13.95 -6.04
N GLU A 77 10.48 -14.37 -5.14
CA GLU A 77 11.75 -14.98 -5.52
C GLU A 77 11.58 -16.38 -6.12
N LYS A 78 10.81 -17.26 -5.46
CA LYS A 78 10.76 -18.68 -5.85
C LYS A 78 9.77 -18.95 -6.97
N ALA A 79 8.59 -18.33 -6.93
CA ALA A 79 7.52 -18.57 -7.90
C ALA A 79 7.57 -17.57 -9.07
N LEU A 80 7.78 -16.28 -8.78
CA LEU A 80 7.82 -15.26 -9.83
C LEU A 80 9.20 -15.11 -10.48
N LYS A 81 10.26 -15.66 -9.85
CA LYS A 81 11.66 -15.48 -10.26
C LYS A 81 12.09 -14.00 -10.24
N GLY A 82 11.53 -13.25 -9.31
CA GLY A 82 11.79 -11.84 -9.09
C GLY A 82 12.87 -11.56 -8.05
N LYS A 83 13.16 -10.28 -7.85
CA LYS A 83 13.95 -9.80 -6.72
C LYS A 83 13.01 -9.49 -5.55
N PRO A 84 13.39 -9.85 -4.30
CA PRO A 84 12.64 -9.44 -3.12
C PRO A 84 12.41 -7.93 -3.08
N LEU A 85 11.24 -7.52 -2.61
CA LEU A 85 10.97 -6.14 -2.23
C LEU A 85 11.64 -5.83 -0.89
N ASP A 86 11.90 -4.55 -0.64
CA ASP A 86 12.30 -4.09 0.69
C ASP A 86 11.18 -4.40 1.70
N PRO A 87 11.42 -5.23 2.74
CA PRO A 87 10.39 -5.60 3.71
C PRO A 87 9.77 -4.40 4.45
N GLY A 88 10.51 -3.30 4.60
CA GLY A 88 10.02 -2.07 5.24
C GLY A 88 9.46 -1.02 4.27
N GLY A 89 9.60 -1.27 2.97
CA GLY A 89 9.28 -0.32 1.91
C GLY A 89 7.78 -0.15 1.67
N GLU A 90 7.42 0.92 0.96
CA GLU A 90 6.02 1.26 0.67
C GLU A 90 5.34 0.19 -0.18
N ASP A 91 6.02 -0.36 -1.20
CA ASP A 91 5.47 -1.42 -2.04
C ASP A 91 5.15 -2.70 -1.26
N MET A 92 5.99 -3.08 -0.29
CA MET A 92 5.70 -4.22 0.57
C MET A 92 4.49 -3.94 1.45
N LYS A 93 4.41 -2.75 2.06
CA LYS A 93 3.27 -2.34 2.89
C LYS A 93 1.96 -2.32 2.10
N ALA A 94 1.96 -1.72 0.92
CA ALA A 94 0.82 -1.67 0.01
C ALA A 94 0.33 -3.09 -0.32
N LEU A 95 1.24 -3.96 -0.74
CA LEU A 95 0.93 -5.33 -1.13
C LEU A 95 0.41 -6.15 0.05
N MET A 96 1.01 -6.00 1.23
CA MET A 96 0.52 -6.64 2.46
C MET A 96 -0.87 -6.15 2.84
N GLN A 97 -1.13 -4.84 2.79
CA GLN A 97 -2.47 -4.28 3.04
C GLN A 97 -3.52 -4.87 2.09
N HIS A 98 -3.19 -5.02 0.81
CA HIS A 98 -4.10 -5.69 -0.13
C HIS A 98 -4.31 -7.17 0.22
N ILE A 99 -3.27 -7.91 0.63
CA ILE A 99 -3.44 -9.31 1.06
C ILE A 99 -4.32 -9.40 2.32
N ARG A 100 -4.18 -8.44 3.25
CA ARG A 100 -5.01 -8.36 4.47
C ARG A 100 -6.49 -8.14 4.16
N SER A 101 -6.83 -7.47 3.07
CA SER A 101 -8.24 -7.27 2.68
C SER A 101 -8.96 -8.58 2.33
N PHE A 102 -8.23 -9.66 2.01
CA PHE A 102 -8.84 -10.98 1.81
C PHE A 102 -9.18 -11.70 3.12
N GLY A 103 -8.54 -11.32 4.23
CA GLY A 103 -8.78 -11.90 5.54
C GLY A 103 -9.95 -11.26 6.30
N ASN A 104 -10.35 -10.05 5.91
CA ASN A 104 -11.46 -9.33 6.49
C ASN A 104 -12.48 -8.99 5.38
N PRO A 105 -13.57 -9.77 5.21
CA PRO A 105 -14.51 -9.64 4.09
C PRO A 105 -15.38 -8.36 4.09
N GLY A 106 -14.95 -7.29 4.76
CA GLY A 106 -15.62 -5.99 4.82
C GLY A 106 -14.68 -4.77 4.70
N GLY A 107 -13.48 -4.96 4.16
CA GLY A 107 -12.57 -3.86 3.76
C GLY A 107 -12.73 -3.49 2.29
#